data_AF-X1LT71-F1
#
_entry.id   AF-X1LT71-F1
#
_cell.length_a   1.000
_cell.length_b   1.000
_cell.length_c   1.000
_cell.angle_alpha   90.00
_cell.angle_beta   90.00
_cell.angle_gamma   90.00
#
_symmetry.space_group_name_H-M   'P 1'
#
loop_
_entity.id
_entity.type
_entity.pdbx_description
1 polymer ?
#
loop_
_entity_poly.entity_id
_entity_poly.type
_entity_poly.pdbx_seq_one_letter_code
_entity_poly.pdbx_strand_id
1 'polypeptide(L)' 'MPDNIKQEVADWIDDDVIAEQIIETLKDEDISPTLEHCQKVWLDFQYTELPVGIRSSVQALADKGDFV' A
#
# COMPACT_ATOMS: atom_id res chain seq x y z
N MET A 1 6.80 -19.22 13.18
CA MET A 1 7.69 -18.31 12.43
C MET A 1 8.61 -17.69 13.45
N PRO A 2 9.91 -17.50 13.18
CA PRO A 2 10.74 -16.87 14.18
C PRO A 2 10.24 -15.43 14.32
N ASP A 3 9.83 -15.09 15.55
CA ASP A 3 9.07 -13.86 15.86
C ASP A 3 9.84 -12.56 15.50
N ASN A 4 11.13 -12.68 15.13
CA ASN A 4 11.99 -11.58 14.67
C ASN A 4 11.82 -11.21 13.19
N ILE A 5 11.45 -12.13 12.30
CA ILE A 5 11.43 -11.84 10.85
C ILE A 5 10.37 -10.81 10.49
N LYS A 6 9.24 -10.79 11.19
CA LYS A 6 8.22 -9.76 10.98
C LYS A 6 8.80 -8.36 11.25
N GLN A 7 9.54 -8.21 12.35
CA GLN A 7 10.14 -6.92 12.72
C GLN A 7 11.27 -6.56 11.77
N GLU A 8 12.14 -7.51 11.42
CA GLU A 8 13.22 -7.29 10.45
C GLU A 8 12.69 -6.86 9.08
N VAL A 9 11.57 -7.45 8.63
CA VAL A 9 10.91 -7.04 7.38
C VAL A 9 10.27 -5.65 7.51
N ALA A 10 9.63 -5.35 8.63
CA ALA A 10 9.04 -4.03 8.87
C ALA A 10 10.11 -2.93 8.91
N ASP A 11 11.24 -3.19 9.56
CA ASP A 11 12.37 -2.25 9.66
C ASP A 11 13.10 -2.09 8.32
N TRP A 12 13.02 -3.08 7.43
CA TRP A 12 13.59 -3.02 6.08
C TRP A 12 12.71 -2.23 5.09
N ILE A 13 11.39 -2.19 5.32
CA ILE A 13 10.46 -1.43 4.50
C ILE A 13 10.55 0.04 4.91
N ASP A 14 11.13 0.84 4.02
CA ASP A 14 11.18 2.30 4.16
C ASP A 14 9.84 2.90 3.68
N ASP A 15 9.07 3.43 4.63
CA ASP A 15 7.75 4.01 4.35
C ASP A 15 7.84 5.39 3.67
N ASP A 16 8.93 6.13 3.85
CA ASP A 16 9.20 7.37 3.13
C ASP A 16 9.41 7.11 1.64
N VAL A 17 10.19 6.08 1.28
CA VAL A 17 10.39 5.68 -0.13
C VAL A 17 9.08 5.28 -0.80
N ILE A 18 8.21 4.57 -0.07
CA ILE A 18 6.88 4.20 -0.58
C ILE A 18 6.01 5.45 -0.76
N ALA A 19 6.00 6.36 0.21
CA ALA A 19 5.22 7.60 0.14
C ALA A 19 5.68 8.49 -1.03
N GLU A 20 7.00 8.63 -1.24
CA GLU A 20 7.57 9.34 -2.38
C GLU A 20 7.11 8.74 -3.71
N GLN A 21 7.19 7.42 -3.87
CA GLN A 21 6.79 6.74 -5.10
C GLN A 21 5.28 6.91 -5.41
N ILE A 22 4.44 6.91 -4.37
CA ILE A 22 3.00 7.18 -4.50
C ILE A 22 2.77 8.61 -5.01
N ILE A 23 3.46 9.60 -4.44
CA ILE A 23 3.34 11.01 -4.86
C ILE A 23 3.83 11.19 -6.30
N GLU A 24 4.94 10.54 -6.67
CA GLU A 24 5.45 10.55 -8.04
C GLU A 24 4.45 9.95 -9.02
N THR A 25 3.79 8.85 -8.65
CA THR A 25 2.76 8.21 -9.48
C THR A 25 1.60 9.17 -9.75
N LEU A 26 1.08 9.83 -8.71
CA LEU A 26 0.01 10.82 -8.86
C LEU A 26 0.44 12.00 -9.74
N LYS A 27 1.69 12.45 -9.60
CA LYS A 27 2.25 13.52 -10.42
C LYS A 27 2.37 13.13 -11.89
N ASP A 28 2.81 11.90 -12.17
CA ASP A 28 2.93 11.38 -13.53
C ASP A 28 1.56 11.20 -14.21
N GLU A 29 0.51 10.96 -13.41
CA GLU A 29 -0.88 10.88 -13.85
C GLU A 29 -1.61 12.25 -13.90
N ASP A 30 -0.93 13.35 -13.56
CA ASP A 30 -1.51 14.70 -13.44
C ASP A 30 -2.69 14.78 -12.44
N ILE A 31 -2.61 13.97 -11.37
CA ILE A 31 -3.59 13.91 -10.28
C ILE A 31 -3.05 14.69 -9.07
N SER A 32 -3.92 15.47 -8.44
CA SER A 32 -3.57 16.20 -7.20
C SER A 32 -3.21 15.23 -6.07
N PRO A 33 -2.06 15.41 -5.38
CA PRO A 33 -1.60 14.51 -4.31
C PRO A 33 -2.34 14.77 -2.99
N THR A 34 -3.63 14.44 -2.95
CA THR A 34 -4.41 14.40 -1.71
C THR A 34 -4.17 13.07 -0.99
N LEU A 35 -4.38 13.03 0.33
CA LEU A 35 -4.26 11.79 1.10
C LEU A 35 -5.14 10.66 0.53
N GLU A 36 -6.37 10.99 0.13
CA GLU A 36 -7.32 10.04 -0.50
C GLU A 36 -6.75 9.43 -1.79
N HIS A 37 -6.15 10.24 -2.67
CA HIS A 37 -5.54 9.74 -3.89
C HIS A 37 -4.29 8.91 -3.61
N CYS A 38 -3.47 9.30 -2.62
CA CYS A 38 -2.30 8.51 -2.21
C CYS A 38 -2.71 7.15 -1.66
N GLN A 39 -3.73 7.10 -0.81
CA GLN A 39 -4.29 5.87 -0.28
C GLN A 39 -4.79 4.98 -1.41
N LYS A 40 -5.51 5.55 -2.39
CA LYS A 40 -6.00 4.81 -3.55
C LYS A 40 -4.88 4.15 -4.35
N VAL A 41 -3.83 4.89 -4.71
CA VAL A 41 -2.67 4.33 -5.44
C VAL A 41 -2.03 3.18 -4.66
N TRP A 42 -1.82 3.36 -3.36
CA TRP A 42 -1.24 2.31 -2.51
C TRP A 42 -2.10 1.05 -2.48
N LEU A 43 -3.41 1.21 -2.36
CA LEU A 43 -4.35 0.10 -2.28
C LEU A 43 -4.49 -0.62 -3.62
N ASP A 44 -4.52 0.13 -4.73
CA ASP A 44 -4.57 -0.44 -6.08
C ASP A 44 -3.29 -1.25 -6.38
N PHE A 45 -2.12 -0.73 -6.01
CA PHE A 45 -0.86 -1.48 -6.09
C PHE A 45 -0.91 -2.78 -5.28
N GLN A 46 -1.37 -2.70 -4.03
CA GLN A 46 -1.50 -3.89 -3.19
C GLN A 46 -2.48 -4.92 -3.77
N TYR A 47 -3.58 -4.47 -4.35
CA TYR A 47 -4.59 -5.35 -4.92
C TYR A 47 -4.14 -6.02 -6.23
N THR A 48 -3.36 -5.30 -7.05
CA THR A 48 -2.98 -5.76 -8.39
C THR A 48 -1.67 -6.54 -8.40
N GLU A 49 -0.67 -6.11 -7.63
CA GLU A 49 0.70 -6.61 -7.70
C GLU A 49 1.04 -7.61 -6.58
N LEU A 50 0.29 -7.64 -5.46
CA LEU A 50 0.62 -8.59 -4.39
C LEU A 50 0.23 -10.04 -4.72
N PRO A 51 0.98 -11.02 -4.18
CA PRO A 51 0.61 -12.43 -4.22
C PRO A 51 -0.81 -12.67 -3.69
N VAL A 52 -1.48 -13.68 -4.24
CA VAL A 52 -2.90 -14.00 -3.99
C VAL A 52 -3.26 -14.01 -2.51
N GLY A 53 -2.44 -14.60 -1.64
CA GLY A 53 -2.72 -14.68 -0.21
C GLY A 53 -2.78 -13.31 0.49
N ILE A 54 -1.90 -12.38 0.11
CA ILE A 54 -1.89 -11.03 0.69
C ILE A 54 -3.01 -10.19 0.06
N ARG A 55 -3.24 -10.35 -1.24
CA ARG A 55 -4.36 -9.75 -1.96
C ARG A 55 -5.71 -10.10 -1.34
N SER A 56 -5.92 -11.36 -0.95
CA SER A 56 -7.15 -11.78 -0.25
C SER A 56 -7.35 -11.06 1.09
N SER A 57 -6.26 -10.75 1.81
CA SER A 57 -6.32 -9.96 3.05
C SER A 57 -6.69 -8.49 2.77
N VAL A 58 -6.14 -7.90 1.72
CA VAL A 58 -6.45 -6.52 1.30
C VAL A 58 -7.90 -6.41 0.83
N GLN A 59 -8.38 -7.37 0.03
CA GLN A 59 -9.79 -7.45 -0.39
C GLN A 59 -10.72 -7.56 0.82
N ALA A 60 -10.38 -8.40 1.81
CA ALA A 60 -11.19 -8.54 3.02
C ALA A 60 -11.25 -7.26 3.87
N LEU A 61 -10.25 -6.37 3.77
CA LEU A 61 -10.31 -5.04 4.38
C LEU A 61 -11.17 -4.09 3.53
N ALA A 62 -11.07 -4.17 2.19
CA ALA A 62 -11.88 -3.37 1.27
C ALA A 62 -13.37 -3.63 1.45
N ASP A 63 -13.73 -4.92 1.56
CA ASP A 63 -15.10 -5.37 1.75
C ASP A 63 -15.71 -4.94 3.09
N LYS A 64 -14.88 -4.63 4.10
CA LYS A 64 -15.33 -4.17 5.42
C LYS A 64 -15.71 -2.69 5.43
N GLY A 65 -15.41 -1.94 4.37
CA GLY A 65 -15.64 -0.48 4.36
C GLY A 65 -14.71 0.28 5.32
N ASP A 66 -13.60 -0.33 5.75
CA ASP A 66 -12.54 0.33 6.54
C ASP A 66 -11.69 1.29 5.66
N PHE A 67 -12.13 1.53 4.43
CA PHE A 67 -11.55 2.44 3.45
C PHE A 67 -12.33 3.75 3.53
N VAL A 68 -11.84 4.70 4.32
CA VAL A 68 -12.35 6.08 4.39
C VAL A 68 -11.23 7.04 4.08
#